data_AF-A0AAU6KWV6-F1
#
_entry.id   AF-A0AAU6KWV6-F1
#
_cell.length_a   1.000
_cell.length_b   1.000
_cell.length_c   1.000
_cell.angle_alpha   90.00
_cell.angle_beta   90.00
_cell.angle_gamma   90.00
#
_symmetry.space_group_name_H-M   'P 1'
#
loop_
_entity.id
_entity.type
_entity.pdbx_description
1 polymer ?
#
loop_
_entity_poly.entity_id
_entity_poly.type
_entity_poly.pdbx_seq_one_letter_code
_entity_poly.pdbx_strand_id
1 'polypeptide(L)'
;MTVPGFHREITARGFRCHYSTVRDRIRRDLPQQEDFTPGPPPLSIRQVTGWLTRHPATLTDQEKLHRKAVRDRCPELASAAELTSSFAEMLTTLSGDRLPEWITEATDAGLPGISSFATGLNSDFDAVTAALTTDWNSGPVEGTVNRIKMLKLQMSGRAGFGLLRKRVLLS
;
A
#
# COMPACT_ATOMS: atom_id res chain seq x y z
N MET A 1 -3.80 38.22 -2.47
CA MET A 1 -5.25 38.39 -2.20
C MET A 1 -5.96 37.10 -2.60
N THR A 2 -6.67 36.40 -1.70
CA THR A 2 -7.33 35.11 -2.02
C THR A 2 -8.73 35.35 -2.62
N VAL A 3 -9.17 34.49 -3.55
CA VAL A 3 -10.50 34.57 -4.21
C VAL A 3 -11.67 34.71 -3.22
N PRO A 4 -11.70 34.01 -2.06
CA PRO A 4 -12.74 34.19 -1.04
C PRO A 4 -12.67 35.53 -0.29
N GLY A 5 -11.50 36.16 -0.23
CA GLY A 5 -11.34 37.50 0.35
C GLY A 5 -11.94 38.57 -0.54
N PHE A 6 -11.66 38.50 -1.84
CA PHE A 6 -12.17 39.43 -2.84
C PHE A 6 -13.69 39.33 -3.01
N HIS A 7 -14.27 38.13 -3.03
CA HIS A 7 -15.73 37.95 -3.11
C HIS A 7 -16.47 38.57 -1.91
N ARG A 8 -15.93 38.44 -0.70
CA ARG A 8 -16.48 39.11 0.49
C ARG A 8 -16.43 40.63 0.38
N GLU A 9 -15.33 41.17 -0.12
CA GLU A 9 -15.14 42.61 -0.27
C GLU A 9 -16.13 43.23 -1.26
N ILE A 10 -16.30 42.63 -2.45
CA ILE A 10 -17.24 43.17 -3.45
C ILE A 10 -18.70 42.98 -3.02
N THR A 11 -19.01 41.91 -2.27
CA THR A 11 -20.35 41.69 -1.70
C THR A 11 -20.65 42.75 -0.64
N ALA A 12 -19.66 43.10 0.21
CA ALA A 12 -19.79 44.18 1.19
C ALA A 12 -19.98 45.56 0.53
N ARG A 13 -19.46 45.76 -0.69
CA ARG A 13 -19.68 46.96 -1.52
C ARG A 13 -21.01 46.93 -2.30
N GLY A 14 -21.88 45.95 -2.05
CA GLY A 14 -23.24 45.88 -2.62
C GLY A 14 -23.36 45.07 -3.92
N PHE A 15 -22.28 44.41 -4.36
CA PHE A 15 -22.31 43.61 -5.59
C PHE A 15 -22.92 42.23 -5.34
N ARG A 16 -24.08 41.93 -5.94
CA ARG A 16 -24.74 40.62 -5.82
C ARG A 16 -24.25 39.67 -6.91
N CYS A 17 -23.15 38.97 -6.65
CA CYS A 17 -22.68 37.90 -7.54
C CYS A 17 -22.37 36.63 -6.76
N HIS A 18 -22.57 35.50 -7.42
CA HIS A 18 -22.23 34.20 -6.85
C HIS A 18 -20.71 34.02 -6.82
N TYR A 19 -20.20 33.32 -5.82
CA TYR A 19 -18.76 33.06 -5.66
C TYR A 19 -18.13 32.44 -6.92
N SER A 20 -18.86 31.55 -7.60
CA SER A 20 -18.39 30.93 -8.85
C SER A 20 -18.15 31.95 -9.95
N THR A 21 -18.99 32.98 -10.08
CA THR A 21 -18.83 34.05 -11.08
C THR A 21 -17.54 34.82 -10.88
N VAL A 22 -17.20 35.15 -9.62
CA VAL A 22 -15.95 35.84 -9.28
C VAL A 22 -14.74 34.94 -9.51
N ARG A 23 -14.82 33.69 -9.05
CA ARG A 23 -13.76 32.69 -9.24
C ARG A 23 -13.46 32.47 -10.73
N ASP A 24 -14.48 32.31 -11.55
CA ASP A 24 -14.34 31.98 -12.96
C ASP A 24 -13.88 33.20 -13.77
N ARG A 25 -14.29 34.42 -13.37
CA ARG A 25 -13.79 35.69 -13.92
C ARG A 25 -12.32 35.92 -13.58
N ILE A 26 -11.94 35.73 -12.31
CA ILE A 26 -10.53 35.81 -11.88
C ILE A 26 -9.69 34.78 -12.63
N ARG A 27 -10.15 33.53 -12.76
CA ARG A 27 -9.41 32.51 -13.53
C ARG A 27 -9.24 32.86 -15.01
N ARG A 28 -10.13 33.68 -15.58
CA ARG A 28 -10.08 34.11 -16.99
C ARG A 28 -9.20 35.35 -17.18
N ASP A 29 -9.29 36.30 -16.27
CA ASP A 29 -8.69 37.63 -16.43
C ASP A 29 -7.36 37.81 -15.67
N LEU A 30 -7.04 36.93 -14.71
CA LEU A 30 -5.68 36.90 -14.15
C LEU A 30 -4.75 36.31 -15.22
N PRO A 31 -3.64 36.97 -15.56
CA PRO A 31 -2.60 36.32 -16.34
C PRO A 31 -2.26 35.00 -15.64
N GLN A 32 -2.24 33.89 -16.38
CA GLN A 32 -1.56 32.70 -15.87
C GLN A 32 -0.16 33.19 -15.54
N GLN A 33 0.27 33.08 -14.27
CA GLN A 33 1.68 33.23 -13.98
C GLN A 33 2.39 32.15 -14.80
N GLU A 34 3.05 32.54 -15.89
CA GLU A 34 3.82 31.62 -16.72
C GLU A 34 4.96 30.97 -15.90
N ASP A 35 5.31 31.56 -14.76
CA ASP A 35 6.30 31.07 -13.80
C ASP A 35 5.73 30.18 -12.68
N PHE A 36 4.43 29.89 -12.65
CA PHE A 36 3.89 28.95 -11.66
C PHE A 36 4.09 27.52 -12.13
N THR A 37 5.27 26.96 -11.87
CA THR A 37 5.50 25.52 -11.94
C THR A 37 4.97 24.91 -10.65
N PRO A 38 3.86 24.14 -10.66
CA PRO A 38 3.43 23.42 -9.47
C PRO A 38 4.58 22.52 -9.01
N GLY A 39 4.88 22.56 -7.71
CA GLY A 39 5.87 21.65 -7.13
C GLY A 39 5.52 20.19 -7.45
N PRO A 40 6.50 19.28 -7.42
CA PRO A 40 6.24 17.87 -7.68
C PRO A 40 5.09 17.37 -6.76
N PRO A 41 4.22 16.50 -7.28
CA PRO A 41 3.10 15.99 -6.50
C PRO A 41 3.61 15.34 -5.21
N PRO A 42 2.86 15.44 -4.10
CA PRO A 42 3.24 14.75 -2.88
C PRO A 42 3.35 13.25 -3.12
N LEU A 43 4.26 12.62 -2.38
CA LEU A 43 4.47 11.17 -2.49
C LEU A 43 3.17 10.43 -2.16
N SER A 44 2.78 9.50 -3.04
CA SER A 44 1.62 8.67 -2.78
C SER A 44 1.95 7.59 -1.75
N ILE A 45 0.94 7.20 -0.96
CA ILE A 45 1.04 6.10 0.00
C ILE A 45 1.58 4.83 -0.67
N ARG A 46 1.10 4.53 -1.89
CA ARG A 46 1.51 3.36 -2.67
C ARG A 46 2.98 3.38 -3.09
N GLN A 47 3.53 4.57 -3.40
CA GLN A 47 4.95 4.71 -3.71
C GLN A 47 5.78 4.44 -2.46
N VAL A 48 5.42 5.06 -1.34
CA VAL A 48 6.14 4.89 -0.07
C VAL A 48 6.10 3.43 0.38
N THR A 49 4.92 2.80 0.47
CA THR A 49 4.81 1.38 0.83
C THR A 49 5.56 0.50 -0.16
N GLY A 50 5.46 0.76 -1.46
CA GLY A 50 6.22 0.05 -2.48
C GLY A 50 7.73 0.11 -2.28
N TRP A 51 8.29 1.23 -1.83
CA TRP A 51 9.72 1.34 -1.53
C TRP A 51 10.12 0.65 -0.23
N LEU A 52 9.23 0.58 0.75
CA LEU A 52 9.52 -0.03 2.05
C LEU A 52 9.44 -1.56 1.98
N THR A 53 8.55 -2.13 1.15
CA THR A 53 8.29 -3.58 1.10
C THR A 53 9.00 -4.32 -0.03
N ARG A 54 9.59 -3.62 -1.03
CA ARG A 54 10.35 -4.27 -2.11
C ARG A 54 11.77 -4.58 -1.69
N HIS A 55 12.35 -5.61 -2.30
CA HIS A 55 13.74 -5.96 -2.11
C HIS A 55 14.66 -4.79 -2.52
N PRO A 56 15.61 -4.33 -1.67
CA PRO A 56 16.42 -3.13 -1.93
C PRO A 56 17.20 -3.15 -3.24
N ALA A 57 17.60 -4.33 -3.72
CA ALA A 57 18.32 -4.49 -4.99
C ALA A 57 17.47 -4.15 -6.23
N THR A 58 16.14 -4.12 -6.09
CA THR A 58 15.21 -3.83 -7.19
C THR A 58 14.85 -2.35 -7.31
N LEU A 59 15.28 -1.53 -6.35
CA LEU A 59 15.00 -0.09 -6.33
C LEU A 59 16.01 0.65 -7.21
N THR A 60 15.52 1.64 -7.96
CA THR A 60 16.38 2.60 -8.66
C THR A 60 17.10 3.50 -7.65
N ASP A 61 18.20 4.15 -8.04
CA ASP A 61 18.96 5.01 -7.13
C ASP A 61 18.15 6.21 -6.63
N GLN A 62 17.26 6.74 -7.47
CA GLN A 62 16.32 7.78 -7.07
C GLN A 62 15.31 7.27 -6.02
N GLU A 63 14.80 6.05 -6.18
CA GLU A 63 13.90 5.44 -5.18
C GLU A 63 14.62 5.10 -3.88
N LYS A 64 15.89 4.66 -3.92
CA LYS A 64 16.71 4.48 -2.72
C LYS A 64 16.87 5.79 -1.95
N LEU A 65 17.11 6.90 -2.67
CA LEU A 65 17.23 8.22 -2.06
C LEU A 65 15.91 8.66 -1.42
N HIS A 66 14.78 8.48 -2.11
CA HIS A 66 13.47 8.79 -1.54
C HIS A 66 13.13 7.91 -0.34
N ARG A 67 13.41 6.60 -0.41
CA ARG A 67 13.24 5.67 0.70
C ARG A 67 14.04 6.12 1.92
N LYS A 68 15.30 6.51 1.72
CA LYS A 68 16.15 7.05 2.80
C LYS A 68 15.55 8.33 3.39
N ALA A 69 15.17 9.29 2.56
CA ALA A 69 14.58 10.55 3.02
C ALA A 69 13.27 10.35 3.81
N VAL A 70 12.47 9.34 3.48
CA VAL A 70 11.26 8.99 4.24
C VAL A 70 11.61 8.39 5.60
N ARG A 71 12.56 7.46 5.65
CA ARG A 71 13.03 6.83 6.91
C ARG A 71 13.67 7.86 7.85
N ASP A 72 14.47 8.78 7.31
CA ASP A 72 15.15 9.82 8.10
C ASP A 72 14.14 10.80 8.73
N ARG A 73 12.96 10.98 8.13
CA ARG A 73 11.92 11.89 8.63
C ARG A 73 10.94 11.24 9.60
N CYS A 74 10.77 9.92 9.55
CA CYS A 74 9.79 9.19 10.34
C CYS A 74 10.41 7.88 10.85
N PRO A 75 10.90 7.88 12.10
CA PRO A 75 11.48 6.70 12.74
C PRO A 75 10.54 5.48 12.73
N GLU A 76 9.24 5.71 12.82
CA GLU A 76 8.22 4.66 12.78
C GLU A 76 8.21 3.94 11.42
N LEU A 77 8.38 4.68 10.31
CA LEU A 77 8.52 4.08 8.98
C LEU A 77 9.87 3.39 8.78
N ALA A 78 10.92 3.86 9.47
CA ALA A 78 12.21 3.17 9.48
C ALA A 78 12.10 1.81 10.18
N SER A 79 11.51 1.78 11.38
CA SER A 79 11.24 0.55 12.13
C SER A 79 10.32 -0.41 11.36
N ALA A 80 9.25 0.11 10.75
CA ALA A 80 8.35 -0.70 9.92
C ALA A 80 9.08 -1.37 8.75
N ALA A 81 9.98 -0.64 8.07
CA ALA A 81 10.76 -1.18 6.97
C ALA A 81 11.77 -2.25 7.42
N GLU A 82 12.37 -2.07 8.59
CA GLU A 82 13.30 -3.04 9.17
C GLU A 82 12.58 -4.34 9.53
N LEU A 83 11.48 -4.25 10.29
CA LEU A 83 10.66 -5.42 10.67
C LEU A 83 10.09 -6.15 9.45
N THR A 84 9.66 -5.41 8.42
CA THR A 84 9.19 -6.02 7.17
C THR A 84 10.31 -6.74 6.44
N SER A 85 11.50 -6.12 6.39
CA SER A 85 12.66 -6.69 5.69
C SER A 85 13.20 -7.92 6.41
N SER A 86 13.27 -7.91 7.74
CA SER A 86 13.72 -9.07 8.52
C SER A 86 12.73 -10.24 8.44
N PHE A 87 11.42 -9.98 8.39
CA PHE A 87 10.44 -11.02 8.15
C PHE A 87 10.54 -11.62 6.74
N ALA A 88 10.71 -10.76 5.73
CA ALA A 88 10.94 -11.22 4.36
C ALA A 88 12.23 -12.03 4.23
N GLU A 89 13.29 -11.65 4.95
CA GLU A 89 14.52 -12.41 5.01
C GLU A 89 14.26 -13.81 5.59
N MET A 90 13.58 -13.92 6.74
CA MET A 90 13.21 -15.21 7.34
C MET A 90 12.42 -16.11 6.36
N LEU A 91 11.50 -15.53 5.58
CA LEU A 91 10.76 -16.26 4.54
C LEU A 91 11.67 -16.80 3.44
N THR A 92 12.75 -16.08 3.10
CA THR A 92 13.67 -16.48 2.02
C THR A 92 14.79 -17.41 2.50
N THR A 93 15.24 -17.26 3.74
CA THR A 93 16.33 -18.06 4.32
C THR A 93 15.83 -19.26 5.11
N LEU A 94 14.50 -19.41 5.21
CA LEU A 94 13.82 -20.46 5.98
C LEU A 94 14.33 -20.56 7.43
N SER A 95 14.37 -19.41 8.11
CA SER A 95 14.87 -19.27 9.48
C SER A 95 13.74 -19.14 10.50
N GLY A 96 12.86 -20.15 10.57
CA GLY A 96 11.71 -20.16 11.48
C GLY A 96 12.08 -20.17 12.97
N ASP A 97 13.30 -20.55 13.32
CA ASP A 97 13.87 -20.46 14.67
C ASP A 97 13.93 -19.02 15.20
N ARG A 98 14.01 -18.03 14.31
CA ARG A 98 14.03 -16.59 14.65
C ARG A 98 12.63 -16.00 14.87
N LEU A 99 11.56 -16.74 14.59
CA LEU A 99 10.18 -16.25 14.70
C LEU A 99 9.81 -15.72 16.10
N PRO A 100 10.16 -16.37 17.23
CA PRO A 100 9.82 -15.86 18.56
C PRO A 100 10.46 -14.49 18.86
N GLU A 101 11.73 -14.33 18.50
CA GLU A 101 12.47 -13.08 18.66
C GLU A 101 11.82 -11.98 17.81
N TRP A 102 11.53 -12.28 16.54
CA TRP A 102 10.87 -11.34 15.64
C TRP A 102 9.48 -10.92 16.13
N ILE A 103 8.66 -11.85 16.64
CA ILE A 103 7.33 -11.52 17.21
C ILE A 103 7.47 -10.57 18.39
N THR A 104 8.47 -10.76 19.25
CA THR A 104 8.74 -9.90 20.39
C THR A 104 9.12 -8.49 19.92
N GLU A 105 10.10 -8.38 19.03
CA GLU A 105 10.52 -7.08 18.45
C GLU A 105 9.37 -6.35 17.75
N ALA A 106 8.58 -7.06 16.95
CA ALA A 106 7.45 -6.50 16.21
C ALA A 106 6.30 -6.03 17.13
N THR A 107 6.11 -6.70 18.26
CA THR A 107 5.13 -6.31 19.28
C THR A 107 5.63 -5.08 20.05
N ASP A 108 6.89 -5.10 20.49
CA ASP A 108 7.50 -4.03 21.27
C ASP A 108 7.69 -2.73 20.47
N ALA A 109 7.81 -2.82 19.14
CA ALA A 109 7.86 -1.65 18.26
C ALA A 109 6.59 -0.76 18.34
N GLY A 110 5.48 -1.29 18.87
CA GLY A 110 4.26 -0.50 19.12
C GLY A 110 3.57 0.05 17.86
N LEU A 111 3.89 -0.51 16.68
CA LEU A 111 3.31 -0.11 15.40
C LEU A 111 1.98 -0.87 15.18
N PRO A 112 0.79 -0.23 15.23
CA PRO A 112 -0.49 -0.93 15.36
C PRO A 112 -0.73 -2.06 14.35
N GLY A 113 -0.40 -1.84 13.08
CA GLY A 113 -0.56 -2.86 12.03
C GLY A 113 0.44 -4.03 12.13
N ILE A 114 1.68 -3.76 12.55
CA ILE A 114 2.72 -4.78 12.67
C ILE A 114 2.57 -5.55 13.97
N SER A 115 2.31 -4.87 15.08
CA SER A 115 2.12 -5.51 16.39
C SER A 115 0.87 -6.39 16.42
N SER A 116 -0.23 -5.97 15.77
CA SER A 116 -1.41 -6.84 15.62
C SER A 116 -1.14 -8.06 14.74
N PHE A 117 -0.40 -7.88 13.64
CA PHE A 117 0.04 -8.99 12.79
C PHE A 117 0.90 -9.99 13.58
N ALA A 118 1.93 -9.51 14.29
CA ALA A 118 2.82 -10.34 15.10
C ALA A 118 2.06 -11.09 16.21
N THR A 119 1.14 -10.41 16.89
CA THR A 119 0.26 -11.05 17.87
C THR A 119 -0.58 -12.16 17.24
N GLY A 120 -1.11 -11.91 16.03
CA GLY A 120 -1.90 -12.87 15.27
C GLY A 120 -1.11 -14.13 14.88
N LEU A 121 0.20 -14.04 14.63
CA LEU A 121 1.02 -15.22 14.30
C LEU A 121 1.03 -16.27 15.42
N ASN A 122 0.81 -15.86 16.67
CA ASN A 122 0.77 -16.80 17.79
C ASN A 122 -0.40 -17.79 17.71
N SER A 123 -1.51 -17.48 17.03
CA SER A 123 -2.63 -18.42 16.90
C SER A 123 -2.26 -19.66 16.09
N ASP A 124 -1.33 -19.51 15.15
CA ASP A 124 -0.90 -20.53 14.21
C ASP A 124 0.61 -20.76 14.29
N PHE A 125 1.20 -20.55 15.48
CA PHE A 125 2.65 -20.49 15.67
C PHE A 125 3.41 -21.67 15.07
N ASP A 126 2.95 -22.90 15.33
CA ASP A 126 3.60 -24.11 14.80
C ASP A 126 3.52 -24.18 13.27
N ALA A 127 2.38 -23.76 12.69
CA ALA A 127 2.19 -23.75 11.25
C ALA A 127 3.04 -22.66 10.57
N VAL A 128 3.13 -21.48 11.17
CA VAL A 128 3.97 -20.38 10.68
C VAL A 128 5.45 -20.75 10.81
N THR A 129 5.86 -21.36 11.91
CA THR A 129 7.23 -21.87 12.10
C THR A 129 7.57 -22.92 11.05
N ALA A 130 6.67 -23.85 10.78
CA ALA A 130 6.86 -24.85 9.73
C ALA A 130 6.96 -24.19 8.34
N ALA A 131 6.11 -23.21 8.04
CA ALA A 131 6.15 -22.45 6.79
C ALA A 131 7.45 -21.64 6.62
N LEU A 132 8.04 -21.19 7.73
CA LEU A 132 9.32 -20.48 7.76
C LEU A 132 10.53 -21.41 7.88
N THR A 133 10.37 -22.72 7.97
CA THR A 133 11.51 -23.67 8.11
C THR A 133 11.60 -24.65 6.95
N THR A 134 10.50 -24.88 6.25
CA THR A 134 10.37 -25.97 5.30
C THR A 134 10.38 -25.45 3.86
N ASP A 135 11.06 -26.17 2.95
CA ASP A 135 11.00 -25.91 1.50
C ASP A 135 9.61 -26.20 0.88
N TRP A 136 8.75 -26.92 1.61
CA TRP A 136 7.41 -27.31 1.18
C TRP A 136 6.43 -26.15 1.42
N ASN A 137 5.88 -25.62 0.33
CA ASN A 137 4.85 -24.58 0.37
C ASN A 137 3.57 -25.00 -0.34
N SER A 138 2.44 -24.40 0.07
CA SER A 138 1.13 -24.65 -0.55
C SER A 138 0.89 -23.83 -1.83
N GLY A 139 1.88 -23.06 -2.30
CA GLY A 139 1.71 -22.10 -3.40
C GLY A 139 1.13 -22.69 -4.69
N PRO A 140 1.66 -23.81 -5.23
CA PRO A 140 1.10 -24.46 -6.40
C PRO A 140 -0.34 -24.96 -6.21
N VAL A 141 -0.64 -25.49 -5.02
CA VAL A 141 -1.97 -25.99 -4.65
C VAL A 141 -2.95 -24.83 -4.54
N GLU A 142 -2.58 -23.76 -3.85
CA GLU A 142 -3.38 -22.54 -3.70
C GLU A 142 -3.63 -21.85 -5.04
N GLY A 143 -2.62 -21.79 -5.92
CA GLY A 143 -2.78 -21.29 -7.28
C GLY A 143 -3.83 -22.07 -8.07
N THR A 144 -3.80 -23.40 -7.95
CA THR A 144 -4.79 -24.29 -8.57
C THR A 144 -6.18 -24.07 -7.98
N VAL A 145 -6.30 -23.98 -6.66
CA VAL A 145 -7.57 -23.70 -5.97
C VAL A 145 -8.13 -22.34 -6.39
N ASN A 146 -7.29 -21.31 -6.49
CA ASN A 146 -7.70 -19.97 -6.92
C ASN A 146 -8.15 -19.97 -8.39
N ARG A 147 -7.46 -20.69 -9.28
CA ARG A 147 -7.92 -20.88 -10.67
C ARG A 147 -9.29 -21.54 -10.73
N ILE A 148 -9.50 -22.60 -9.94
CA ILE A 148 -10.80 -23.30 -9.88
C ILE A 148 -11.89 -22.37 -9.33
N LYS A 149 -11.62 -21.62 -8.26
CA LYS A 149 -12.55 -20.62 -7.71
C LYS A 149 -12.90 -19.55 -8.76
N MET A 150 -11.92 -19.06 -9.51
CA MET A 150 -12.11 -18.12 -10.62
C MET A 150 -13.03 -18.70 -11.71
N LEU A 151 -12.76 -19.92 -12.17
CA LEU A 151 -13.60 -20.60 -13.17
C LEU A 151 -15.04 -20.79 -12.67
N LYS A 152 -15.23 -21.17 -11.41
CA LYS A 152 -16.55 -21.26 -10.77
C LYS A 152 -17.24 -19.89 -10.71
N LEU A 153 -16.51 -18.82 -10.39
CA LEU A 153 -17.02 -17.45 -10.30
C LEU A 153 -17.46 -16.92 -11.68
N GLN A 154 -16.68 -17.19 -12.73
CA GLN A 154 -17.04 -16.85 -14.12
C GLN A 154 -18.34 -17.53 -14.58
N MET A 155 -18.68 -18.68 -13.98
CA MET A 155 -19.92 -19.42 -14.26
C MET A 155 -21.08 -18.99 -13.34
N SER A 156 -20.91 -17.88 -12.62
CA SER A 156 -21.87 -17.31 -11.68
C SER A 156 -22.40 -18.30 -10.63
N GLY A 157 -21.62 -19.33 -10.30
CA GLY A 157 -22.04 -20.40 -9.39
C GLY A 157 -23.18 -21.29 -9.91
N ARG A 158 -23.63 -21.12 -11.16
CA ARG A 158 -24.76 -21.86 -11.75
C ARG A 158 -24.35 -23.19 -12.42
N ALA A 159 -23.06 -23.46 -12.48
CA ALA A 159 -22.53 -24.69 -13.06
C ALA A 159 -22.52 -25.83 -12.03
N GLY A 160 -23.26 -26.91 -12.32
CA GLY A 160 -23.11 -28.18 -11.62
C GLY A 160 -21.73 -28.81 -11.85
N PHE A 161 -21.37 -29.79 -11.02
CA PHE A 161 -20.04 -30.41 -11.01
C PHE A 161 -19.58 -30.90 -12.40
N GLY A 162 -20.45 -31.54 -13.18
CA GLY A 162 -20.11 -32.04 -14.51
C GLY A 162 -19.68 -30.94 -15.50
N LEU A 163 -20.33 -29.78 -15.45
CA LEU A 163 -19.99 -28.63 -16.30
C LEU A 163 -18.72 -27.94 -15.82
N LEU A 164 -18.54 -27.83 -14.50
CA LEU A 164 -17.31 -27.28 -13.89
C LEU A 164 -16.09 -28.15 -14.23
N ARG A 165 -16.21 -29.49 -14.13
CA ARG A 165 -15.17 -30.44 -14.50
C ARG A 165 -14.76 -30.28 -15.97
N LYS A 166 -15.72 -30.21 -16.88
CA LYS A 166 -15.45 -29.99 -18.31
C LYS A 166 -14.71 -28.67 -18.53
N ARG A 167 -15.13 -27.58 -17.87
CA ARG A 167 -14.47 -26.28 -18.00
C ARG A 167 -13.03 -26.29 -17.49
N VAL A 168 -12.76 -26.94 -16.36
CA VAL A 168 -11.40 -27.06 -15.80
C VAL A 168 -10.49 -27.90 -16.70
N LEU A 169 -10.99 -29.01 -17.25
CA LEU A 169 -10.20 -29.90 -18.12
C LEU A 169 -9.96 -29.34 -19.53
N LEU A 170 -10.81 -28.42 -19.99
CA LEU A 170 -10.73 -27.80 -21.33
C LEU A 170 -10.13 -26.37 -21.31
N SER A 171 -9.67 -25.90 -20.16
CA SER A 171 -9.10 -24.56 -19.96
C SER A 171 -7.58 -24.53 -19.84
#